data_AF-A0A839IAR0-F1
#
_entry.id   AF-A0A839IAR0-F1
#
_cell.length_a   1.000
_cell.length_b   1.000
_cell.length_c   1.000
_cell.angle_alpha   90.00
_cell.angle_beta   90.00
_cell.angle_gamma   90.00
#
_symmetry.space_group_name_H-M   'P 1'
#
loop_
_entity.id
_entity.type
_entity.pdbx_description
1 polymer ?
#
loop_
_entity_poly.entity_id
_entity_poly.type
_entity_poly.pdbx_seq_one_letter_code
_entity_poly.pdbx_strand_id
1 'polypeptide(L)'
;MVSVFVLAGGFIMWKLWFWIELFFVVFSMVYSIKNGDDFSALPSFMIGVLAASYGYAYQKAIWERGVWKVLFIFQVCMTFPLLMLTFYSMSFVDTHFISNWLIAIGFMMFLVLLILPTYKYGYCSNELWRNAQIKEDENQGR
;
A
#
# COMPACT_ATOMS: atom_id res chain seq x y z
N MET A 1 6.79 15.26 26.09
CA MET A 1 5.36 14.94 25.86
C MET A 1 4.92 15.11 24.39
N VAL A 2 5.85 15.07 23.40
CA VAL A 2 5.52 15.12 21.96
C VAL A 2 5.16 13.73 21.40
N SER A 3 5.36 12.66 22.19
CA SER A 3 5.32 11.28 21.71
C SER A 3 3.91 10.69 21.55
N VAL A 4 3.00 10.92 22.50
CA VAL A 4 1.72 10.16 22.54
C VAL A 4 0.69 10.69 21.53
N PHE A 5 0.58 12.00 21.34
CA PHE A 5 -0.38 12.59 20.39
C PHE A 5 0.04 12.41 18.93
N VAL A 6 1.35 12.39 18.64
CA VAL A 6 1.87 12.09 17.29
C VAL A 6 1.72 10.60 16.96
N LEU A 7 1.94 9.71 17.94
CA LEU A 7 1.70 8.27 17.78
C LEU A 7 0.22 7.94 17.65
N ALA A 8 -0.66 8.59 18.44
CA ALA A 8 -2.11 8.42 18.35
C ALA A 8 -2.68 9.00 17.03
N GLY A 9 -2.20 10.17 16.61
CA GLY A 9 -2.55 10.77 15.32
C GLY A 9 -2.11 9.89 14.14
N GLY A 10 -0.88 9.37 14.20
CA GLY A 10 -0.39 8.39 13.23
C GLY A 10 -1.24 7.11 13.21
N PHE A 11 -1.60 6.56 14.37
CA PHE A 11 -2.42 5.35 14.46
C PHE A 11 -3.84 5.52 13.88
N ILE A 12 -4.49 6.64 14.19
CA ILE A 12 -5.81 6.99 13.61
C ILE A 12 -5.69 7.17 12.09
N MET A 13 -4.61 7.80 11.64
CA MET A 13 -4.34 8.00 10.21
C MET A 13 -4.19 6.68 9.46
N TRP A 14 -3.52 5.68 10.03
CA TRP A 14 -3.36 4.36 9.42
C TRP A 14 -4.66 3.55 9.36
N LYS A 15 -5.53 3.67 10.38
CA LYS A 15 -6.86 3.05 10.34
C LYS A 15 -7.75 3.68 9.27
N LEU A 16 -7.79 5.01 9.20
CA LEU A 16 -8.53 5.72 8.15
C LEU A 16 -8.00 5.36 6.76
N TRP A 17 -6.67 5.33 6.61
CA TRP A 17 -6.01 4.93 5.37
C TRP A 17 -6.38 3.52 4.93
N PHE A 18 -6.37 2.55 5.86
CA PHE A 18 -6.80 1.17 5.59
C PHE A 18 -8.24 1.10 5.06
N TRP A 19 -9.18 1.83 5.67
CA TRP A 19 -10.58 1.83 5.21
C TRP A 19 -10.75 2.47 3.83
N ILE A 20 -9.99 3.53 3.54
CA ILE A 20 -9.96 4.16 2.22
C ILE A 20 -9.42 3.18 1.18
N GLU A 21 -8.29 2.53 1.44
CA GLU A 21 -7.72 1.51 0.55
C GLU A 21 -8.70 0.37 0.32
N LEU A 22 -9.30 -0.17 1.39
CA LEU A 22 -10.29 -1.25 1.30
C LEU A 22 -11.44 -0.88 0.36
N PHE A 23 -11.98 0.33 0.51
CA PHE A 23 -13.04 0.84 -0.37
C PHE A 23 -12.58 0.88 -1.83
N PHE A 24 -11.38 1.39 -2.11
CA PHE A 24 -10.81 1.43 -3.46
C PHE A 24 -10.59 0.02 -4.05
N VAL A 25 -10.08 -0.93 -3.26
CA VAL A 25 -9.88 -2.32 -3.71
C VAL A 25 -11.21 -2.95 -4.08
N VAL A 26 -12.22 -2.86 -3.21
CA VAL A 26 -13.54 -3.43 -3.46
C VAL A 26 -14.20 -2.76 -4.66
N PHE A 27 -14.17 -1.43 -4.73
CA PHE A 27 -14.73 -0.67 -5.84
C PHE A 27 -14.07 -1.04 -7.18
N SER A 28 -12.74 -1.13 -7.22
CA SER A 28 -12.00 -1.50 -8.43
C SER A 28 -12.29 -2.94 -8.88
N MET A 29 -12.40 -3.90 -7.95
CA MET A 29 -12.81 -5.27 -8.26
C MET A 29 -14.22 -5.31 -8.87
N VAL A 30 -15.19 -4.63 -8.26
CA VAL A 30 -16.58 -4.58 -8.77
C VAL A 30 -16.63 -3.91 -10.15
N TYR A 31 -15.87 -2.84 -10.35
CA TYR A 31 -15.81 -2.13 -11.63
C TYR A 31 -15.19 -2.99 -12.75
N SER A 32 -14.08 -3.68 -12.45
CA SER A 32 -13.41 -4.59 -13.40
C SER A 32 -14.32 -5.76 -13.81
N ILE A 33 -14.99 -6.40 -12.84
CA ILE A 33 -15.96 -7.48 -13.12
C ILE A 33 -17.09 -6.98 -14.02
N LYS A 34 -17.59 -5.76 -13.77
CA LYS A 34 -18.70 -5.19 -14.53
C LYS A 34 -18.33 -4.85 -15.98
N ASN A 35 -17.10 -4.41 -16.23
CA ASN A 35 -16.67 -3.97 -17.56
C ASN A 35 -15.95 -5.05 -18.37
N GLY A 36 -15.72 -6.23 -17.78
CA GLY A 36 -15.01 -7.33 -18.46
C GLY A 36 -13.53 -7.06 -18.68
N ASP A 37 -12.96 -6.09 -17.96
CA ASP A 37 -11.54 -5.75 -18.05
C ASP A 37 -10.71 -6.77 -17.27
N ASP A 38 -9.93 -7.60 -17.99
CA ASP A 38 -8.99 -8.62 -17.49
C ASP A 38 -7.74 -8.03 -16.80
N PHE A 39 -7.87 -6.91 -16.09
CA PHE A 39 -6.77 -6.31 -15.33
C PHE A 39 -6.47 -7.09 -14.04
N SER A 40 -6.05 -8.35 -14.20
CA SER A 40 -5.78 -9.33 -13.13
C SER A 40 -4.61 -8.95 -12.20
N ALA A 41 -3.75 -8.01 -12.62
CA ALA A 41 -2.57 -7.58 -11.86
C ALA A 41 -2.85 -6.46 -10.84
N LEU A 42 -3.90 -5.66 -11.04
CA LEU A 42 -4.19 -4.48 -10.21
C LEU A 42 -4.81 -4.85 -8.85
N PRO A 43 -5.78 -5.78 -8.78
CA PRO A 43 -6.33 -6.27 -7.53
C PRO A 43 -5.29 -7.03 -6.68
N SER A 44 -4.42 -7.82 -7.29
CA SER A 44 -3.37 -8.56 -6.59
C SER A 44 -2.30 -7.64 -5.99
N PHE A 45 -1.89 -6.59 -6.74
CA PHE A 45 -1.04 -5.51 -6.22
C PHE A 45 -1.67 -4.81 -5.01
N MET A 46 -2.95 -4.48 -5.09
CA MET A 46 -3.71 -3.79 -4.05
C MET A 46 -3.92 -4.63 -2.78
N ILE A 47 -4.09 -5.95 -2.90
CA ILE A 47 -4.23 -6.85 -1.73
C ILE A 47 -2.97 -6.85 -0.86
N GLY A 48 -1.78 -6.81 -1.48
CA GLY A 48 -0.51 -6.76 -0.73
C GLY A 48 -0.37 -5.46 0.07
N VAL A 49 -0.75 -4.33 -0.53
CA VAL A 49 -0.79 -3.02 0.14
C VAL A 49 -1.78 -3.04 1.30
N LEU A 50 -3.00 -3.54 1.04
CA LEU A 50 -4.07 -3.62 2.02
C LEU A 50 -3.67 -4.48 3.24
N ALA A 51 -2.99 -5.60 3.01
CA ALA A 51 -2.50 -6.47 4.07
C ALA A 51 -1.40 -5.80 4.92
N ALA A 52 -0.49 -5.03 4.31
CA ALA A 52 0.49 -4.23 5.05
C ALA A 52 -0.17 -3.13 5.89
N SER A 53 -1.14 -2.41 5.31
CA SER A 53 -1.94 -1.40 5.99
C SER A 53 -2.74 -1.97 7.16
N TYR A 54 -3.37 -3.13 6.97
CA TYR A 54 -4.07 -3.85 8.05
C TYR A 54 -3.11 -4.19 9.19
N GLY A 55 -1.97 -4.80 8.87
CA GLY A 55 -1.00 -5.18 9.89
C GLY A 55 -0.52 -3.97 10.70
N TYR A 56 -0.31 -2.81 10.06
CA TYR A 56 0.06 -1.59 10.76
C TYR A 56 -1.09 -0.99 11.57
N ALA A 57 -2.30 -0.92 11.00
CA ALA A 57 -3.50 -0.36 11.62
C ALA A 57 -3.95 -1.12 12.88
N TYR A 58 -3.71 -2.44 12.90
CA TYR A 58 -4.08 -3.31 14.03
C TYR A 58 -2.87 -3.77 14.84
N GLN A 59 -1.68 -3.24 14.55
CA GLN A 59 -0.43 -3.58 15.23
C GLN A 59 -0.19 -5.11 15.29
N LYS A 60 -0.43 -5.80 14.16
CA LYS A 60 -0.30 -7.25 14.02
C LYS A 60 0.73 -7.65 12.96
N ALA A 61 1.64 -8.54 13.33
CA ALA A 61 2.49 -9.27 12.40
C ALA A 61 1.67 -10.38 11.71
N ILE A 62 1.59 -10.34 10.37
CA ILE A 62 0.76 -11.27 9.58
C ILE A 62 1.63 -12.34 8.91
N TRP A 63 2.88 -12.00 8.56
CA TRP A 63 3.87 -12.86 7.88
C TRP A 63 5.30 -12.52 8.32
N GLU A 64 6.30 -13.23 7.82
CA GLU A 64 7.71 -12.92 8.06
C GLU A 64 8.14 -11.58 7.46
N ARG A 65 9.06 -10.91 8.16
CA ARG A 65 9.63 -9.63 7.72
C ARG A 65 10.26 -9.70 6.33
N GLY A 66 10.88 -10.82 5.97
CA GLY A 66 11.50 -11.03 4.66
C GLY A 66 10.52 -10.93 3.50
N VAL A 67 9.32 -11.48 3.66
CA VAL A 67 8.27 -11.45 2.63
C VAL A 67 7.84 -10.02 2.31
N TRP A 68 7.71 -9.17 3.33
CA TRP A 68 7.34 -7.76 3.16
C TRP A 68 8.41 -6.92 2.47
N LYS A 69 9.69 -7.26 2.68
CA LYS A 69 10.79 -6.63 1.94
C LYS A 69 10.71 -6.97 0.46
N VAL A 70 10.48 -8.25 0.13
CA VAL A 70 10.32 -8.71 -1.25
C VAL A 70 9.10 -8.07 -1.90
N LEU A 71 7.96 -8.01 -1.19
CA LEU A 71 6.74 -7.34 -1.68
C LEU A 71 6.96 -5.85 -1.93
N PHE A 72 7.67 -5.14 -1.04
CA PHE A 72 8.02 -3.74 -1.26
C PHE A 72 8.87 -3.56 -2.52
N ILE A 73 9.93 -4.38 -2.70
CA ILE A 73 10.78 -4.33 -3.90
C ILE A 73 9.94 -4.60 -5.15
N PHE A 74 9.12 -5.65 -5.12
CA PHE A 74 8.22 -5.99 -6.23
C PHE A 74 7.27 -4.84 -6.58
N GLN A 75 6.68 -4.18 -5.58
CA GLN A 75 5.82 -3.02 -5.80
C GLN A 75 6.57 -1.87 -6.46
N VAL A 76 7.75 -1.51 -5.96
CA VAL A 76 8.59 -0.47 -6.58
C VAL A 76 8.94 -0.83 -8.04
N CYS A 77 9.32 -2.09 -8.29
CA CYS A 77 9.64 -2.59 -9.62
C CYS A 77 8.43 -2.56 -10.57
N MET A 78 7.20 -2.76 -10.08
CA MET A 78 5.97 -2.69 -10.89
C MET A 78 5.45 -1.26 -11.06
N THR A 79 5.70 -0.38 -10.10
CA THR A 79 5.31 1.02 -10.16
C THR A 79 6.06 1.76 -11.27
N PHE A 80 7.33 1.46 -11.50
CA PHE A 80 8.14 2.14 -12.52
C PHE A 80 7.63 1.91 -13.97
N PRO A 81 7.33 0.67 -14.42
CA PRO A 81 6.68 0.40 -15.69
C PRO A 81 5.30 1.05 -15.84
N LEU A 82 4.47 1.02 -14.77
CA LEU A 82 3.17 1.69 -14.79
C LEU A 82 3.32 3.19 -15.02
N LEU A 83 4.32 3.80 -14.39
CA LEU A 83 4.62 5.22 -14.51
C LEU A 83 5.08 5.57 -15.94
N MET A 84 5.93 4.73 -16.54
CA MET A 84 6.34 4.88 -17.95
C MET A 84 5.16 4.72 -18.91
N LEU A 85 4.27 3.76 -18.66
CA LEU A 85 3.07 3.55 -19.47
C LEU A 85 2.12 4.75 -19.38
N THR A 86 1.92 5.32 -18.18
CA THR A 86 1.10 6.51 -17.99
C THR A 86 1.66 7.71 -18.77
N PHE A 87 2.97 8.00 -18.66
CA PHE A 87 3.59 9.09 -19.41
C PHE A 87 3.56 8.88 -20.92
N TYR A 88 3.82 7.64 -21.37
CA TYR A 88 3.72 7.29 -22.78
C TYR A 88 2.30 7.55 -23.28
N SER A 89 1.27 7.05 -22.60
CA SER A 89 -0.12 7.23 -22.99
C SER A 89 -0.54 8.71 -23.05
N MET A 90 -0.09 9.55 -22.11
CA MET A 90 -0.37 10.98 -22.13
C MET A 90 0.33 11.75 -23.25
N SER A 91 1.44 11.23 -23.79
CA SER A 91 2.15 11.86 -24.91
C SER A 91 1.39 11.76 -26.24
N PHE A 92 0.35 10.90 -26.31
CA PHE A 92 -0.47 10.71 -27.51
C PHE A 92 -1.87 11.33 -27.41
N VAL A 93 -2.24 11.92 -26.27
CA VAL A 93 -3.59 12.47 -26.05
C VAL A 93 -3.56 13.99 -26.19
N ASP A 94 -4.09 14.48 -27.31
CA ASP A 94 -4.07 15.88 -27.77
C ASP A 94 -5.07 16.81 -27.04
N THR A 95 -5.34 16.57 -25.75
CA THR A 95 -6.31 17.36 -24.96
C THR A 95 -5.66 18.04 -23.77
N HIS A 96 -5.97 19.33 -23.59
CA HIS A 96 -5.63 20.21 -22.45
C HIS A 96 -4.40 19.80 -21.63
N PHE A 97 -3.20 20.15 -22.14
CA PHE A 97 -1.88 19.89 -21.55
C PHE A 97 -1.87 19.95 -20.01
N ILE A 98 -2.38 21.03 -19.41
CA ILE A 98 -2.34 21.26 -17.95
C ILE A 98 -3.18 20.23 -17.17
N SER A 99 -4.34 19.82 -17.69
CA SER A 99 -5.21 18.86 -16.99
C SER A 99 -4.59 17.46 -16.94
N ASN A 100 -3.92 17.04 -18.02
CA ASN A 100 -3.26 15.74 -18.08
C ASN A 100 -2.06 15.67 -17.13
N TRP A 101 -1.27 16.75 -17.04
CA TRP A 101 -0.16 16.83 -16.07
C TRP A 101 -0.65 16.75 -14.61
N LEU A 102 -1.75 17.41 -14.27
CA LEU A 102 -2.33 17.32 -12.92
C LEU A 102 -2.81 15.90 -12.59
N ILE A 103 -3.40 15.21 -13.56
CA ILE A 103 -3.83 13.81 -13.40
C ILE A 103 -2.61 12.90 -13.21
N ALA A 104 -1.54 13.08 -13.97
CA ALA A 104 -0.30 12.30 -13.82
C ALA A 104 0.34 12.50 -12.45
N ILE A 105 0.45 13.75 -11.98
CA ILE A 105 1.01 14.06 -10.66
C ILE A 105 0.13 13.44 -9.57
N GLY A 106 -1.19 13.56 -9.67
CA GLY A 106 -2.12 12.91 -8.75
C GLY A 106 -1.94 11.39 -8.70
N PHE A 107 -1.79 10.76 -9.86
CA PHE A 107 -1.55 9.32 -9.96
C PHE A 107 -0.20 8.91 -9.35
N MET A 108 0.87 9.70 -9.54
CA MET A 108 2.15 9.46 -8.88
C MET A 108 2.08 9.54 -7.37
N MET A 109 1.44 10.60 -6.85
CA MET A 109 1.28 10.77 -5.41
C MET A 109 0.49 9.59 -4.83
N PHE A 110 -0.55 9.13 -5.52
CA PHE A 110 -1.32 7.96 -5.14
C PHE A 110 -0.47 6.68 -5.12
N LEU A 111 0.36 6.43 -6.13
CA LEU A 111 1.25 5.27 -6.17
C LEU A 111 2.28 5.28 -5.03
N VAL A 112 2.88 6.44 -4.73
CA VAL A 112 3.81 6.57 -3.59
C VAL A 112 3.10 6.26 -2.27
N LEU A 113 1.86 6.75 -2.11
CA LEU A 113 1.06 6.49 -0.92
C LEU A 113 0.70 5.01 -0.76
N LEU A 114 0.54 4.25 -1.84
CA LEU A 114 0.28 2.81 -1.81
C LEU A 114 1.51 1.96 -1.43
N ILE A 115 2.72 2.45 -1.68
CA ILE A 115 3.96 1.70 -1.35
C ILE A 115 4.39 1.94 0.10
N LEU A 116 3.99 3.10 0.65
CA LEU A 116 4.32 3.53 2.01
C LEU A 116 3.96 2.52 3.13
N PRO A 117 2.80 1.85 3.11
CA PRO A 117 2.40 0.86 4.11
C PRO A 117 3.38 -0.31 4.12
N THR A 118 3.70 -0.87 2.95
CA THR A 118 4.60 -2.00 2.77
C THR A 118 6.01 -1.68 3.25
N TYR A 119 6.49 -0.46 2.95
CA TYR A 119 7.77 0.04 3.47
C TYR A 119 7.78 0.13 5.00
N LYS A 120 6.79 0.83 5.58
CA LYS A 120 6.73 1.00 7.04
C LYS A 120 6.59 -0.34 7.76
N TYR A 121 5.80 -1.24 7.19
CA TYR A 121 5.58 -2.57 7.73
C TYR A 121 6.85 -3.43 7.70
N GLY A 122 7.52 -3.53 6.54
CA GLY A 122 8.71 -4.36 6.37
C GLY A 122 9.99 -3.81 7.03
N TYR A 123 10.15 -2.48 7.07
CA TYR A 123 11.42 -1.85 7.45
C TYR A 123 11.37 -1.02 8.72
N CYS A 124 10.27 -0.33 9.02
CA CYS A 124 10.25 0.71 10.06
C CYS A 124 9.65 0.28 11.40
N SER A 125 8.74 -0.69 11.42
CA SER A 125 7.95 -1.00 12.62
C SER A 125 8.58 -2.05 13.53
N ASN A 126 9.55 -1.66 14.35
CA ASN A 126 10.21 -2.59 15.29
C ASN A 126 9.26 -3.14 16.36
N GLU A 127 8.25 -2.38 16.78
CA GLU A 127 7.30 -2.81 17.82
C GLU A 127 6.38 -3.95 17.34
N LEU A 128 5.95 -3.91 16.07
CA LEU A 128 5.19 -4.99 15.43
C LEU A 128 5.95 -6.32 15.49
N TRP A 129 7.21 -6.28 15.08
CA TRP A 129 8.06 -7.45 14.98
C TRP A 129 8.49 -7.96 16.36
N ARG A 130 8.73 -7.05 17.32
CA ARG A 130 9.01 -7.41 18.72
C ARG A 130 7.83 -8.17 19.35
N ASN A 131 6.60 -7.69 19.16
CA ASN A 131 5.42 -8.35 19.71
C ASN A 131 5.16 -9.73 19.08
N ALA A 132 5.57 -9.92 17.82
CA ALA A 132 5.50 -11.22 17.15
C ALA A 132 6.50 -12.20 17.77
N GLN A 133 7.74 -11.77 17.99
CA GLN A 133 8.79 -12.57 18.63
C GLN A 133 8.39 -13.01 20.03
N ILE A 134 7.84 -12.10 20.85
CA ILE A 134 7.36 -12.42 22.20
C ILE A 134 6.31 -13.55 22.17
N LYS A 135 5.37 -13.51 21.21
CA LYS A 135 4.35 -14.57 21.07
C LYS A 135 4.92 -15.89 20.57
N GLU A 136 5.96 -15.86 19.74
CA GLU A 136 6.66 -17.08 19.31
C GLU A 136 7.40 -17.72 20.49
N ASP A 137 8.09 -16.92 21.30
CA ASP A 137 8.81 -17.38 22.48
C ASP A 137 7.84 -17.99 23.53
N GLU A 138 6.70 -17.34 23.79
CA GLU A 138 5.64 -17.85 24.68
C GLU A 138 5.06 -19.19 24.19
N ASN A 139 4.80 -19.33 22.89
CA ASN A 139 4.28 -20.58 22.31
C ASN A 139 5.32 -21.71 22.29
N GLN A 140 6.60 -21.39 22.30
CA GLN A 140 7.70 -22.37 22.35
C GLN A 140 8.12 -22.75 23.77
N GLY A 141 7.47 -22.20 24.80
CA GLY A 141 7.70 -22.55 26.21
C GLY A 141 9.07 -22.13 26.74
N ARG A 142 9.56 -20.96 26.32
CA ARG A 142 10.74 -20.30 26.89
C ARG A 142 10.35 -19.18 27.84
#